data_AF-A0A099FAN0-F1
#
_entry.id   AF-A0A099FAN0-F1
#
_cell.length_a   1.000
_cell.length_b   1.000
_cell.length_c   1.000
_cell.angle_alpha   90.00
_cell.angle_beta   90.00
_cell.angle_gamma   90.00
#
_symmetry.space_group_name_H-M   'P 1'
#
loop_
_entity.id
_entity.type
_entity.pdbx_description
1 polymer ?
#
loop_
_entity_poly.entity_id
_entity_poly.type
_entity_poly.pdbx_seq_one_letter_code
_entity_poly.pdbx_strand_id
1 'polypeptide(L)'
;MGIVVQAGRVLARCRVVNKCLTVNVCDVNEPTTPGQCTVIEVEDMTLCGYNVRGASSASGGEYATLACYSGTARTMFNSTAGEYDLTLRHYDQSGAGQVQIMINGQVVRTVSLNADDNRWHDTVIADLQLKPGDVITLKGSGTGCEYAILDSIRLCPSEPVDPGTAALGDRVFHDTNRNGVQDAGEAGVAGVAVTLYDAAGQAIGSTVTDANGNYLFDDLKAGTYSVGFQEADGFDFTTRDAGGNDARDSDANQTTGRTGSVTLSIGETNTTVDAGLVRENAAPVAVDDQGRTCADTPKAVDVLANNQDPDGDALTITSVDGKAISEGQTITASDGVLITLTGGRLVFDASGTTYADGLVHTSVTANYGYTVADGQGSTAAADVSMRFCGTVNTLDTIADSLPAGGSMVIDFSSAPNGSFFTATLSGTGDARFDGVSVGNAYCVSIDDPIGTGVPIAFDMYLADAAHVPAGVVPNPQNLDVINWILNQDFTRVDNGDGNGRTYTEAEIQGAIWGLTDGRIFVAPYFNYATTQNAQEIYDLALANGEGFVAGEGDLVGLILDPTDAEAANGSTQPFIIAMPWEALDYDCVC
;
A
#
# COMPACT_ATOMS: atom_id res chain seq x y z
N MET A 1 -76.28 -85.66 47.97
CA MET A 1 -75.25 -85.87 46.92
C MET A 1 -74.10 -84.94 47.32
N GLY A 2 -72.84 -85.35 47.53
CA GLY A 2 -72.08 -86.43 46.89
C GLY A 2 -71.52 -85.90 45.56
N ILE A 3 -70.22 -85.94 45.22
CA ILE A 3 -69.06 -86.80 45.56
C ILE A 3 -67.78 -85.89 45.34
N VAL A 4 -66.67 -85.80 46.09
CA VAL A 4 -65.75 -86.73 46.82
C VAL A 4 -64.73 -87.42 45.88
N VAL A 5 -63.40 -87.46 46.06
CA VAL A 5 -62.49 -87.21 47.21
C VAL A 5 -61.67 -85.90 47.00
N GLN A 6 -60.33 -85.69 47.08
CA GLN A 6 -59.13 -86.49 47.45
C GLN A 6 -57.93 -85.60 47.91
N ALA A 7 -56.93 -86.25 48.53
CA ALA A 7 -55.52 -85.86 48.73
C ALA A 7 -55.17 -84.52 49.44
N GLY A 8 -54.53 -84.62 50.62
CA GLY A 8 -54.01 -83.50 51.40
C GLY A 8 -52.49 -83.25 51.24
N ARG A 9 -52.02 -82.12 51.80
CA ARG A 9 -50.63 -81.64 51.80
C ARG A 9 -49.56 -82.69 52.17
N VAL A 10 -48.41 -82.59 51.50
CA VAL A 10 -47.09 -82.68 52.17
C VAL A 10 -46.32 -81.39 51.87
N LEU A 11 -46.17 -80.52 52.86
CA LEU A 11 -45.28 -79.35 52.77
C LEU A 11 -43.86 -79.78 53.17
N ALA A 12 -43.07 -80.22 52.19
CA ALA A 12 -41.66 -80.53 52.38
C ALA A 12 -40.87 -79.24 52.68
N ARG A 13 -40.72 -78.89 53.97
CA ARG A 13 -39.85 -77.79 54.40
C ARG A 13 -38.39 -78.15 54.11
N CYS A 14 -37.84 -77.60 53.03
CA CYS A 14 -36.43 -77.74 52.69
C CYS A 14 -35.58 -77.02 53.76
N ARG A 15 -35.06 -77.77 54.75
CA ARG A 15 -34.19 -77.26 55.82
C ARG A 15 -32.72 -77.51 55.47
N VAL A 16 -32.25 -76.89 54.40
CA VAL A 16 -30.83 -76.81 54.09
C VAL A 16 -30.20 -75.73 54.97
N VAL A 17 -28.99 -75.99 55.47
CA VAL A 17 -28.19 -74.98 56.16
C VAL A 17 -27.48 -74.15 55.09
N ASN A 18 -27.82 -72.87 54.98
CA ASN A 18 -27.12 -71.95 54.08
C ASN A 18 -25.67 -71.74 54.57
N LYS A 19 -24.77 -72.61 54.13
CA LYS A 19 -23.34 -72.29 54.11
C LYS A 19 -23.13 -71.23 53.03
N CYS A 20 -22.97 -69.98 53.43
CA CYS A 20 -22.22 -69.03 52.61
C CYS A 20 -20.80 -69.57 52.46
N LEU A 21 -20.23 -69.48 51.27
CA LEU A 21 -18.85 -69.88 51.03
C LEU A 21 -17.96 -68.66 51.27
N THR A 22 -17.27 -68.62 52.41
CA THR A 22 -16.20 -67.64 52.64
C THR A 22 -14.96 -68.11 51.88
N VAL A 23 -14.91 -67.79 50.58
CA VAL A 23 -13.65 -67.75 49.85
C VAL A 23 -12.89 -66.53 50.38
N ASN A 24 -11.66 -66.72 50.84
CA ASN A 24 -10.75 -65.59 51.05
C ASN A 24 -10.23 -65.18 49.67
N VAL A 25 -10.84 -64.14 49.10
CA VAL A 25 -10.40 -63.56 47.82
C VAL A 25 -8.98 -63.00 48.01
N CYS A 26 -8.05 -63.47 47.18
CA CYS A 26 -6.72 -62.87 47.08
C CYS A 26 -6.75 -61.84 45.96
N ASP A 27 -6.45 -60.57 46.28
CA ASP A 27 -6.20 -59.46 45.34
C ASP A 27 -6.96 -59.52 44.01
N VAL A 28 -8.15 -58.90 43.97
CA VAL A 28 -8.67 -58.39 42.70
C VAL A 28 -7.63 -57.41 42.17
N ASN A 29 -7.22 -57.51 40.90
CA ASN A 29 -6.13 -56.69 40.35
C ASN A 29 -6.55 -55.20 40.27
N GLU A 30 -6.36 -54.46 41.36
CA GLU A 30 -6.63 -53.03 41.45
C GLU A 30 -5.80 -52.27 40.39
N PRO A 31 -6.44 -51.48 39.51
CA PRO A 31 -5.71 -50.73 38.50
C PRO A 31 -4.87 -49.63 39.16
N THR A 32 -3.57 -49.62 38.88
CA THR A 32 -2.60 -48.68 39.49
C THR A 32 -2.69 -47.24 38.97
N THR A 33 -3.75 -46.90 38.23
CA THR A 33 -3.96 -45.60 37.58
C THR A 33 -5.38 -45.09 37.86
N PRO A 34 -5.56 -43.88 38.43
CA PRO A 34 -6.87 -43.26 38.57
C PRO A 34 -7.61 -43.13 37.23
N GLY A 35 -8.93 -43.28 37.23
CA GLY A 35 -9.78 -43.21 36.02
C GLY A 35 -9.99 -44.54 35.29
N GLN A 36 -9.24 -45.60 35.59
CA GLN A 36 -9.42 -46.91 34.94
C GLN A 36 -10.59 -47.70 35.53
N CYS A 37 -11.40 -48.35 34.67
CA CYS A 37 -12.50 -49.20 35.12
C CYS A 37 -11.99 -50.50 35.78
N THR A 38 -12.57 -50.84 36.94
CA THR A 38 -12.34 -52.12 37.64
C THR A 38 -13.35 -53.17 37.20
N VAL A 39 -12.92 -54.41 36.97
CA VAL A 39 -13.81 -55.56 36.75
C VAL A 39 -13.73 -56.49 37.97
N ILE A 40 -14.88 -56.98 38.42
CA ILE A 40 -15.01 -57.93 39.52
C ILE A 40 -15.87 -59.10 39.02
N GLU A 41 -15.27 -60.27 38.89
CA GLU A 41 -15.98 -61.52 38.53
C GLU A 41 -16.91 -61.92 39.70
N VAL A 42 -18.10 -62.47 39.41
CA VAL A 42 -19.12 -62.71 40.45
C VAL A 42 -18.84 -63.98 41.26
N GLU A 43 -18.09 -64.94 40.72
CA GLU A 43 -17.54 -66.08 41.47
C GLU A 43 -16.57 -65.67 42.59
N ASP A 44 -15.83 -64.57 42.41
CA ASP A 44 -14.92 -64.00 43.41
C ASP A 44 -15.64 -63.14 44.46
N MET A 45 -16.95 -62.92 44.33
CA MET A 45 -17.74 -62.26 45.37
C MET A 45 -18.03 -63.22 46.55
N THR A 46 -18.36 -62.68 47.72
CA THR A 46 -18.88 -63.48 48.84
C THR A 46 -20.27 -64.04 48.49
N LEU A 47 -20.31 -65.32 48.09
CA LEU A 47 -21.52 -66.01 47.64
C LEU A 47 -22.32 -66.67 48.78
N CYS A 48 -23.63 -66.41 48.79
CA CYS A 48 -24.62 -67.11 49.60
C CYS A 48 -25.82 -67.51 48.71
N GLY A 49 -26.07 -68.81 48.51
CA GLY A 49 -27.19 -69.28 47.69
C GLY A 49 -26.96 -69.26 46.17
N TYR A 50 -25.72 -69.04 45.74
CA TYR A 50 -25.22 -69.27 44.39
C TYR A 50 -24.27 -70.49 44.38
N ASN A 51 -24.13 -71.13 43.22
CA ASN A 51 -23.06 -72.07 42.89
C ASN A 51 -22.21 -71.46 41.77
N VAL A 52 -20.90 -71.69 41.77
CA VAL A 52 -20.01 -71.36 40.65
C VAL A 52 -20.03 -72.49 39.61
N ARG A 53 -19.88 -72.16 38.32
CA ARG A 53 -19.74 -73.11 37.21
C ARG A 53 -18.77 -72.58 36.14
N GLY A 54 -17.81 -73.39 35.71
CA GLY A 54 -16.99 -73.09 34.53
C GLY A 54 -17.75 -73.04 33.21
N ALA A 55 -17.48 -72.03 32.37
CA ALA A 55 -17.82 -72.00 30.94
C ALA A 55 -16.90 -71.04 30.17
N SER A 56 -16.44 -71.45 28.98
CA SER A 56 -15.56 -70.63 28.11
C SER A 56 -16.26 -69.44 27.43
N SER A 57 -17.50 -69.14 27.80
CA SER A 57 -18.27 -67.98 27.34
C SER A 57 -18.40 -66.89 28.40
N ALA A 58 -17.91 -67.15 29.61
CA ALA A 58 -17.92 -66.24 30.75
C ALA A 58 -16.62 -65.40 30.82
N SER A 59 -16.65 -64.27 31.53
CA SER A 59 -15.41 -63.64 32.05
C SER A 59 -14.85 -64.48 33.20
N GLY A 60 -13.56 -64.36 33.52
CA GLY A 60 -12.82 -65.31 34.39
C GLY A 60 -12.65 -66.75 33.85
N GLY A 61 -13.68 -67.29 33.19
CA GLY A 61 -13.84 -68.69 32.79
C GLY A 61 -14.88 -69.44 33.65
N GLU A 62 -15.42 -68.83 34.70
CA GLU A 62 -16.51 -69.35 35.53
C GLU A 62 -17.65 -68.32 35.65
N TYR A 63 -18.77 -68.69 36.27
CA TYR A 63 -19.88 -67.76 36.53
C TYR A 63 -20.72 -68.22 37.73
N ALA A 64 -21.46 -67.28 38.33
CA ALA A 64 -22.34 -67.56 39.46
C ALA A 64 -23.80 -67.81 39.03
N THR A 65 -24.37 -68.97 39.38
CA THR A 65 -25.79 -69.30 39.14
C THR A 65 -26.53 -69.69 40.42
N LEU A 66 -27.78 -69.26 40.57
CA LEU A 66 -28.55 -69.52 41.80
C LEU A 66 -28.71 -71.02 42.12
N ALA A 67 -28.55 -71.34 43.40
CA ALA A 67 -28.74 -72.68 43.97
C ALA A 67 -30.17 -72.91 44.51
N CYS A 68 -30.97 -71.85 44.60
CA CYS A 68 -32.28 -71.77 45.26
C CYS A 68 -33.09 -70.60 44.66
N TYR A 69 -34.35 -70.42 45.09
CA TYR A 69 -35.23 -69.33 44.64
C TYR A 69 -34.67 -67.90 44.81
N SER A 70 -33.64 -67.71 45.65
CA SER A 70 -32.89 -66.46 45.76
C SER A 70 -31.51 -66.68 46.37
N GLY A 71 -30.60 -65.72 46.16
CA GLY A 71 -29.24 -65.71 46.70
C GLY A 71 -28.68 -64.29 46.76
N THR A 72 -27.46 -64.13 47.29
CA THR A 72 -26.69 -62.88 47.22
C THR A 72 -25.22 -63.15 46.92
N ALA A 73 -24.65 -62.40 45.98
CA ALA A 73 -23.22 -62.17 45.83
C ALA A 73 -22.88 -60.80 46.43
N ARG A 74 -21.74 -60.66 47.12
CA ARG A 74 -21.33 -59.39 47.77
C ARG A 74 -19.85 -59.10 47.64
N THR A 75 -19.50 -57.84 47.40
CA THR A 75 -18.12 -57.35 47.50
C THR A 75 -18.07 -56.01 48.24
N MET A 76 -16.88 -55.61 48.67
CA MET A 76 -16.60 -54.28 49.19
C MET A 76 -15.93 -53.45 48.09
N PHE A 77 -16.40 -52.23 47.89
CA PHE A 77 -15.80 -51.28 46.98
C PHE A 77 -14.60 -50.61 47.66
N ASN A 78 -13.41 -50.74 47.07
CA ASN A 78 -12.15 -50.25 47.66
C ASN A 78 -11.52 -49.06 46.90
N SER A 79 -12.00 -48.78 45.68
CA SER A 79 -11.48 -47.69 44.84
C SER A 79 -11.88 -46.30 45.35
N THR A 80 -11.41 -45.25 44.68
CA THR A 80 -11.65 -43.84 45.05
C THR A 80 -13.14 -43.50 45.21
N ALA A 81 -13.45 -42.56 46.10
CA ALA A 81 -14.81 -42.04 46.22
C ALA A 81 -15.17 -41.18 44.99
N GLY A 82 -16.35 -41.40 44.42
CA GLY A 82 -16.81 -40.72 43.21
C GLY A 82 -18.09 -41.33 42.64
N GLU A 83 -18.41 -40.92 41.41
CA GLU A 83 -19.54 -41.41 40.62
C GLU A 83 -19.07 -42.54 39.69
N TYR A 84 -19.84 -43.61 39.60
CA TYR A 84 -19.46 -44.82 38.87
C TYR A 84 -20.61 -45.42 38.04
N ASP A 85 -20.29 -45.80 36.82
CA ASP A 85 -21.12 -46.64 35.95
C ASP A 85 -20.85 -48.11 36.24
N LEU A 86 -21.88 -48.83 36.72
CA LEU A 86 -21.83 -50.27 36.98
C LEU A 86 -22.51 -51.02 35.83
N THR A 87 -21.71 -51.65 34.96
CA THR A 87 -22.19 -52.65 34.00
C THR A 87 -22.33 -54.00 34.69
N LEU A 88 -23.55 -54.53 34.84
CA LEU A 88 -23.81 -55.89 35.28
C LEU A 88 -23.94 -56.82 34.07
N ARG A 89 -23.05 -57.81 33.99
CA ARG A 89 -23.07 -58.85 32.97
C ARG A 89 -23.78 -60.10 33.47
N HIS A 90 -24.78 -60.57 32.71
CA HIS A 90 -25.71 -61.61 33.14
C HIS A 90 -26.25 -62.40 31.94
N TYR A 91 -26.64 -63.66 32.16
CA TYR A 91 -27.18 -64.52 31.11
C TYR A 91 -28.70 -64.65 31.26
N ASP A 92 -29.43 -64.38 30.19
CA ASP A 92 -30.90 -64.37 30.17
C ASP A 92 -31.43 -65.68 29.59
N GLN A 93 -32.31 -66.37 30.33
CA GLN A 93 -32.94 -67.63 29.94
C GLN A 93 -34.47 -67.48 29.99
N SER A 94 -35.17 -68.29 29.19
CA SER A 94 -36.62 -68.20 29.03
C SER A 94 -37.37 -68.32 30.37
N GLY A 95 -37.93 -67.21 30.88
CA GLY A 95 -38.38 -67.12 32.26
C GLY A 95 -38.92 -65.75 32.73
N ALA A 96 -38.56 -65.37 33.96
CA ALA A 96 -38.99 -64.16 34.66
C ALA A 96 -38.09 -63.86 35.88
N GLY A 97 -36.78 -63.99 35.72
CA GLY A 97 -35.78 -63.75 36.75
C GLY A 97 -35.58 -62.27 37.03
N GLN A 98 -34.88 -61.96 38.12
CA GLN A 98 -34.44 -60.59 38.39
C GLN A 98 -33.19 -60.56 39.27
N VAL A 99 -32.43 -59.48 39.18
CA VAL A 99 -31.29 -59.14 40.03
C VAL A 99 -31.55 -57.78 40.67
N GLN A 100 -31.64 -57.75 42.01
CA GLN A 100 -31.61 -56.49 42.73
C GLN A 100 -30.16 -56.11 43.00
N ILE A 101 -29.71 -54.99 42.45
CA ILE A 101 -28.41 -54.39 42.73
C ILE A 101 -28.60 -53.47 43.93
N MET A 102 -27.77 -53.64 44.95
CA MET A 102 -27.95 -52.98 46.25
C MET A 102 -26.62 -52.42 46.75
N ILE A 103 -26.61 -51.15 47.15
CA ILE A 103 -25.47 -50.49 47.79
C ILE A 103 -25.79 -50.32 49.27
N ASN A 104 -24.91 -50.78 50.16
CA ASN A 104 -25.08 -50.72 51.62
C ASN A 104 -26.44 -51.28 52.13
N GLY A 105 -27.03 -52.22 51.37
CA GLY A 105 -28.32 -52.83 51.69
C GLY A 105 -29.56 -52.09 51.20
N GLN A 106 -29.43 -50.93 50.54
CA GLN A 106 -30.53 -50.28 49.81
C GLN A 106 -30.52 -50.71 48.34
N VAL A 107 -31.69 -51.01 47.75
CA VAL A 107 -31.81 -51.36 46.33
C VAL A 107 -31.65 -50.09 45.50
N VAL A 108 -30.62 -50.02 44.65
CA VAL A 108 -30.41 -48.92 43.69
C VAL A 108 -31.02 -49.22 42.33
N ARG A 109 -31.04 -50.50 41.92
CA ARG A 109 -31.68 -50.94 40.67
C ARG A 109 -32.23 -52.36 40.83
N THR A 110 -33.30 -52.66 40.11
CA THR A 110 -33.65 -54.04 39.76
C THR A 110 -33.48 -54.22 38.25
N VAL A 111 -32.74 -55.25 37.86
CA VAL A 111 -32.59 -55.71 36.48
C VAL A 111 -33.50 -56.91 36.30
N SER A 112 -34.37 -56.91 35.29
CA SER A 112 -35.20 -58.06 34.93
C SER A 112 -34.42 -58.97 33.98
N LEU A 113 -34.61 -60.28 34.12
CA LEU A 113 -34.11 -61.32 33.23
C LEU A 113 -35.35 -61.89 32.52
N ASN A 114 -35.61 -61.42 31.31
CA ASN A 114 -36.84 -61.67 30.55
C ASN A 114 -36.71 -61.37 29.04
N ALA A 115 -35.50 -61.33 28.49
CA ALA A 115 -35.27 -61.31 27.04
C ALA A 115 -35.54 -62.69 26.40
N ASP A 116 -35.54 -63.76 27.21
CA ASP A 116 -35.82 -65.16 26.89
C ASP A 116 -34.87 -65.78 25.84
N ASP A 117 -33.76 -65.10 25.51
CA ASP A 117 -33.01 -65.28 24.27
C ASP A 117 -31.70 -66.07 24.39
N ASN A 118 -31.36 -66.58 25.58
CA ASN A 118 -30.27 -67.53 25.84
C ASN A 118 -28.88 -67.00 25.42
N ARG A 119 -28.59 -65.76 25.80
CA ARG A 119 -27.26 -65.11 25.64
C ARG A 119 -26.88 -64.26 26.86
N TRP A 120 -25.61 -63.86 26.89
CA TRP A 120 -25.14 -62.81 27.80
C TRP A 120 -25.64 -61.43 27.36
N HIS A 121 -26.00 -60.61 28.34
CA HIS A 121 -26.35 -59.21 28.22
C HIS A 121 -25.54 -58.39 29.23
N ASP A 122 -25.25 -57.16 28.86
CA ASP A 122 -24.61 -56.15 29.71
C ASP A 122 -25.65 -55.07 30.01
N THR A 123 -26.03 -54.87 31.28
CA THR A 123 -26.92 -53.76 31.71
C THR A 123 -26.12 -52.73 32.48
N VAL A 124 -26.12 -51.48 32.02
CA VAL A 124 -25.48 -50.36 32.70
C VAL A 124 -26.42 -49.72 33.72
N ILE A 125 -25.87 -49.42 34.89
CA ILE A 125 -26.47 -48.59 35.93
C ILE A 125 -25.48 -47.45 36.15
N ALA A 126 -25.75 -46.32 35.50
CA ALA A 126 -24.98 -45.10 35.63
C ALA A 126 -25.15 -44.44 37.00
N ASP A 127 -24.37 -43.40 37.26
CA ASP A 127 -24.59 -42.42 38.32
C ASP A 127 -24.57 -43.02 39.75
N LEU A 128 -23.84 -44.12 39.97
CA LEU A 128 -23.71 -44.71 41.30
C LEU A 128 -22.62 -44.01 42.11
N GLN A 129 -23.04 -43.19 43.06
CA GLN A 129 -22.18 -42.60 44.09
C GLN A 129 -21.63 -43.70 45.01
N LEU A 130 -20.33 -43.97 44.92
CA LEU A 130 -19.59 -45.00 45.67
C LEU A 130 -18.39 -44.41 46.41
N LYS A 131 -17.98 -45.04 47.52
CA LYS A 131 -16.78 -44.69 48.30
C LYS A 131 -16.15 -45.91 48.99
N PRO A 132 -14.84 -45.85 49.34
CA PRO A 132 -14.16 -46.93 50.05
C PRO A 132 -14.96 -47.47 51.25
N GLY A 133 -15.21 -48.78 51.25
CA GLY A 133 -15.96 -49.47 52.29
C GLY A 133 -17.45 -49.70 52.00
N ASP A 134 -18.01 -49.13 50.92
CA ASP A 134 -19.38 -49.41 50.51
C ASP A 134 -19.55 -50.87 50.05
N VAL A 135 -20.66 -51.50 50.44
CA VAL A 135 -20.92 -52.92 50.14
C VAL A 135 -21.88 -53.05 48.95
N ILE A 136 -21.35 -53.49 47.81
CA ILE A 136 -22.12 -53.84 46.61
C ILE A 136 -22.68 -55.26 46.79
N THR A 137 -23.99 -55.42 46.62
CA THR A 137 -24.69 -56.70 46.72
C THR A 137 -25.55 -56.94 45.48
N LEU A 138 -25.31 -58.06 44.80
CA LEU A 138 -26.16 -58.57 43.71
C LEU A 138 -27.07 -59.65 44.30
N LYS A 139 -28.38 -59.40 44.30
CA LYS A 139 -29.39 -60.28 44.89
C LYS A 139 -30.31 -60.83 43.81
N GLY A 140 -29.97 -61.98 43.26
CA GLY A 140 -30.80 -62.71 42.31
C GLY A 140 -32.02 -63.37 42.96
N SER A 141 -33.10 -63.47 42.19
CA SER A 141 -34.26 -64.32 42.49
C SER A 141 -34.94 -64.81 41.21
N GLY A 142 -35.60 -65.97 41.27
CA GLY A 142 -36.34 -66.54 40.14
C GLY A 142 -37.47 -67.47 40.59
N THR A 143 -38.44 -67.71 39.70
CA THR A 143 -39.59 -68.59 39.95
C THR A 143 -39.79 -69.57 38.80
N GLY A 144 -39.89 -70.87 39.10
CA GLY A 144 -40.27 -71.86 38.09
C GLY A 144 -39.11 -72.52 37.32
N CYS A 145 -37.94 -72.66 37.94
CA CYS A 145 -36.71 -73.30 37.42
C CYS A 145 -35.80 -72.46 36.50
N GLU A 146 -36.13 -71.20 36.27
CA GLU A 146 -35.17 -70.22 35.76
C GLU A 146 -34.46 -69.51 36.94
N TYR A 147 -33.19 -69.14 36.73
CA TYR A 147 -32.23 -68.79 37.78
C TYR A 147 -31.31 -67.67 37.29
N ALA A 148 -31.16 -66.62 38.09
CA ALA A 148 -30.18 -65.56 37.79
C ALA A 148 -28.76 -66.15 37.65
N ILE A 149 -28.16 -65.88 36.48
CA ILE A 149 -26.81 -66.26 36.08
C ILE A 149 -26.02 -64.97 35.86
N LEU A 150 -24.93 -64.80 36.60
CA LEU A 150 -24.14 -63.56 36.66
C LEU A 150 -22.68 -63.86 36.33
N ASP A 151 -22.07 -63.01 35.50
CA ASP A 151 -20.70 -63.11 34.99
C ASP A 151 -19.79 -62.22 35.84
N SER A 152 -19.82 -60.91 35.58
CA SER A 152 -19.02 -59.87 36.20
C SER A 152 -19.84 -58.61 36.50
N ILE A 153 -19.29 -57.75 37.35
CA ILE A 153 -19.58 -56.32 37.34
C ILE A 153 -18.35 -55.54 36.88
N ARG A 154 -18.55 -54.57 35.99
CA ARG A 154 -17.54 -53.60 35.57
C ARG A 154 -17.92 -52.23 36.09
N LEU A 155 -17.05 -51.64 36.89
CA LEU A 155 -17.20 -50.33 37.53
C LEU A 155 -16.25 -49.35 36.83
N CYS A 156 -16.79 -48.50 35.97
CA CYS A 156 -16.03 -47.36 35.45
C CYS A 156 -16.31 -46.13 36.32
N PRO A 157 -15.32 -45.32 36.69
CA PRO A 157 -15.59 -43.94 37.08
C PRO A 157 -16.38 -43.28 35.95
N SER A 158 -17.50 -42.63 36.27
CA SER A 158 -18.25 -41.86 35.30
C SER A 158 -17.41 -40.63 34.91
N GLU A 159 -17.34 -40.31 33.62
CA GLU A 159 -16.69 -39.06 33.17
C GLU A 159 -17.33 -37.87 33.89
N PRO A 160 -16.55 -36.91 34.44
CA PRO A 160 -17.11 -35.81 35.19
C PRO A 160 -17.97 -34.94 34.26
N VAL A 161 -19.29 -35.07 34.42
CA VAL A 161 -20.29 -34.19 33.82
C VAL A 161 -20.11 -32.82 34.46
N ASP A 162 -19.55 -31.87 33.71
CA ASP A 162 -19.29 -30.53 34.21
C ASP A 162 -20.65 -29.84 34.51
N PRO A 163 -20.97 -29.52 35.78
CA PRO A 163 -22.29 -29.01 36.16
C PRO A 163 -22.42 -27.49 35.98
N GLY A 164 -21.38 -26.83 35.44
CA GLY A 164 -21.39 -25.39 35.17
C GLY A 164 -20.33 -25.06 34.12
N THR A 165 -20.70 -25.19 32.85
CA THR A 165 -19.79 -24.91 31.74
C THR A 165 -19.36 -23.44 31.70
N ALA A 166 -18.09 -23.24 31.35
CA ALA A 166 -17.50 -21.94 31.11
C ALA A 166 -17.76 -21.50 29.66
N ALA A 167 -17.57 -20.20 29.38
CA ALA A 167 -17.71 -19.64 28.05
C ALA A 167 -16.70 -18.51 27.77
N LEU A 168 -16.35 -18.33 26.49
CA LEU A 168 -15.32 -17.40 26.02
C LEU A 168 -15.80 -16.63 24.78
N GLY A 169 -15.95 -15.32 24.91
CA GLY A 169 -16.23 -14.32 23.87
C GLY A 169 -15.16 -13.21 23.88
N ASP A 170 -15.33 -12.06 23.22
CA ASP A 170 -16.61 -11.47 22.76
C ASP A 170 -16.58 -11.06 21.28
N ARG A 171 -15.72 -10.13 20.86
CA ARG A 171 -16.01 -9.31 19.67
C ARG A 171 -14.81 -8.99 18.78
N VAL A 172 -15.04 -9.12 17.46
CA VAL A 172 -14.17 -8.53 16.43
C VAL A 172 -14.77 -7.21 15.96
N PHE A 173 -13.99 -6.13 15.99
CA PHE A 173 -14.44 -4.76 15.70
C PHE A 173 -13.57 -4.05 14.66
N HIS A 174 -14.17 -3.15 13.89
CA HIS A 174 -13.42 -2.23 13.03
C HIS A 174 -12.84 -1.11 13.90
N ASP A 175 -11.53 -1.15 14.13
CA ASP A 175 -10.81 -0.02 14.72
C ASP A 175 -10.65 1.06 13.64
N THR A 176 -11.59 2.00 13.65
CA THR A 176 -11.74 3.03 12.63
C THR A 176 -10.80 4.22 12.84
N ASN A 177 -10.21 4.32 14.03
CA ASN A 177 -9.32 5.42 14.41
C ASN A 177 -7.87 4.97 14.70
N ARG A 178 -7.61 3.66 14.53
CA ARG A 178 -6.31 2.98 14.63
C ARG A 178 -5.67 3.08 16.03
N ASN A 179 -6.46 3.15 17.11
CA ASN A 179 -5.97 3.35 18.48
C ASN A 179 -5.83 2.07 19.33
N GLY A 180 -6.34 0.93 18.87
CA GLY A 180 -6.31 -0.37 19.57
C GLY A 180 -7.43 -0.62 20.58
N VAL A 181 -8.42 0.27 20.69
CA VAL A 181 -9.47 0.27 21.72
C VAL A 181 -10.85 0.43 21.08
N GLN A 182 -11.76 -0.46 21.45
CA GLN A 182 -13.13 -0.55 20.97
C GLN A 182 -13.97 0.67 21.39
N ASP A 183 -14.14 1.58 20.43
CA ASP A 183 -14.66 2.93 20.68
C ASP A 183 -16.15 3.12 20.38
N ALA A 184 -16.71 4.21 20.88
CA ALA A 184 -18.15 4.47 20.82
C ALA A 184 -18.64 4.90 19.42
N GLY A 185 -18.97 3.92 18.59
CA GLY A 185 -19.44 4.10 17.21
C GLY A 185 -18.90 3.04 16.25
N GLU A 186 -17.94 2.24 16.71
CA GLU A 186 -17.22 1.27 15.90
C GLU A 186 -18.04 0.00 15.65
N ALA A 187 -18.20 -0.34 14.37
CA ALA A 187 -18.97 -1.49 13.92
C ALA A 187 -18.21 -2.80 14.18
N GLY A 188 -18.95 -3.90 14.31
CA GLY A 188 -18.34 -5.23 14.40
C GLY A 188 -18.08 -5.84 13.03
N VAL A 189 -17.12 -6.75 12.96
CA VAL A 189 -16.72 -7.42 11.72
C VAL A 189 -17.34 -8.81 11.65
N ALA A 190 -18.37 -8.95 10.81
CA ALA A 190 -19.12 -10.19 10.63
C ALA A 190 -18.41 -11.17 9.69
N GLY A 191 -18.57 -12.48 9.92
CA GLY A 191 -18.02 -13.52 9.04
C GLY A 191 -16.55 -13.89 9.29
N VAL A 192 -15.91 -13.32 10.31
CA VAL A 192 -14.53 -13.65 10.72
C VAL A 192 -14.51 -15.04 11.35
N ALA A 193 -13.66 -15.93 10.83
CA ALA A 193 -13.48 -17.25 11.39
C ALA A 193 -12.65 -17.19 12.68
N VAL A 194 -13.14 -17.81 13.75
CA VAL A 194 -12.52 -17.80 15.08
C VAL A 194 -12.24 -19.24 15.50
N THR A 195 -11.02 -19.54 15.95
CA THR A 195 -10.57 -20.88 16.36
C THR A 195 -10.18 -20.90 17.83
N LEU A 196 -10.71 -21.86 18.58
CA LEU A 196 -10.33 -22.10 19.98
C LEU A 196 -9.21 -23.15 20.04
N TYR A 197 -8.17 -22.83 20.82
CA TYR A 197 -7.05 -23.72 21.08
C TYR A 197 -6.93 -24.04 22.57
N ASP A 198 -6.51 -25.27 22.88
CA ASP A 198 -6.21 -25.72 24.24
C ASP A 198 -4.84 -25.23 24.75
N ALA A 199 -4.52 -25.60 26.00
CA ALA A 199 -3.24 -25.30 26.65
C ALA A 199 -2.02 -25.99 26.01
N ALA A 200 -2.19 -27.01 25.17
CA ALA A 200 -1.13 -27.61 24.36
C ALA A 200 -0.96 -26.90 23.00
N GLY A 201 -1.85 -25.95 22.69
CA GLY A 201 -1.88 -25.20 21.45
C GLY A 201 -2.61 -25.90 20.31
N GLN A 202 -3.29 -27.03 20.56
CA GLN A 202 -4.08 -27.77 19.57
C GLN A 202 -5.45 -27.11 19.38
N ALA A 203 -5.91 -27.02 18.12
CA ALA A 203 -7.26 -26.54 17.81
C ALA A 203 -8.31 -27.56 18.26
N ILE A 204 -9.30 -27.09 19.02
CA ILE A 204 -10.36 -27.93 19.64
C ILE A 204 -11.78 -27.52 19.25
N GLY A 205 -11.97 -26.32 18.68
CA GLY A 205 -13.25 -25.85 18.18
C GLY A 205 -13.08 -24.63 17.27
N SER A 206 -14.11 -24.29 16.50
CA SER A 206 -14.18 -23.05 15.72
C SER A 206 -15.61 -22.54 15.61
N THR A 207 -15.74 -21.23 15.41
CA THR A 207 -16.99 -20.50 15.21
C THR A 207 -16.76 -19.36 14.22
N VAL A 208 -17.78 -18.55 13.95
CA VAL A 208 -17.73 -17.40 13.04
C VAL A 208 -18.47 -16.22 13.67
N THR A 209 -17.94 -15.01 13.54
CA THR A 209 -18.56 -13.80 14.11
C THR A 209 -19.92 -13.48 13.48
N ASP A 210 -20.85 -13.02 14.31
CA ASP A 210 -22.21 -12.64 13.93
C ASP A 210 -22.27 -11.26 13.26
N ALA A 211 -23.48 -10.79 12.93
CA ALA A 211 -23.71 -9.50 12.28
C ALA A 211 -23.31 -8.26 13.11
N ASN A 212 -22.99 -8.43 14.40
CA ASN A 212 -22.53 -7.39 15.33
C ASN A 212 -21.02 -7.50 15.63
N GLY A 213 -20.34 -8.47 15.02
CA GLY A 213 -18.94 -8.82 15.25
C GLY A 213 -18.72 -9.84 16.37
N ASN A 214 -19.78 -10.32 17.02
CA ASN A 214 -19.68 -11.10 18.25
C ASN A 214 -19.51 -12.60 17.98
N TYR A 215 -18.75 -13.28 18.82
CA TYR A 215 -18.59 -14.73 18.83
C TYR A 215 -18.73 -15.27 20.27
N LEU A 216 -18.97 -16.57 20.38
CA LEU A 216 -18.95 -17.26 21.65
C LEU A 216 -18.49 -18.71 21.44
N PHE A 217 -17.63 -19.18 22.35
CA PHE A 217 -17.47 -20.61 22.64
C PHE A 217 -18.14 -20.88 23.98
N ASP A 218 -19.25 -21.61 23.97
CA ASP A 218 -19.92 -22.14 25.14
C ASP A 218 -19.51 -23.62 25.39
N ASP A 219 -20.09 -24.23 26.42
CA ASP A 219 -19.83 -25.61 26.85
C ASP A 219 -18.34 -25.98 27.08
N LEU A 220 -17.53 -25.00 27.49
CA LEU A 220 -16.14 -25.18 27.85
C LEU A 220 -15.99 -25.73 29.27
N LYS A 221 -14.91 -26.49 29.50
CA LYS A 221 -14.47 -26.90 30.84
C LYS A 221 -13.61 -25.80 31.46
N ALA A 222 -13.47 -25.79 32.78
CA ALA A 222 -12.45 -24.99 33.44
C ALA A 222 -11.04 -25.41 32.97
N GLY A 223 -10.20 -24.45 32.55
CA GLY A 223 -8.92 -24.73 31.90
C GLY A 223 -8.28 -23.51 31.24
N THR A 224 -7.11 -23.71 30.63
CA THR A 224 -6.39 -22.66 29.90
C THR A 224 -6.56 -22.84 28.39
N TYR A 225 -6.85 -21.73 27.71
CA TYR A 225 -7.19 -21.64 26.30
C TYR A 225 -6.46 -20.48 25.63
N SER A 226 -6.51 -20.41 24.30
CA SER A 226 -6.20 -19.20 23.52
C SER A 226 -7.09 -19.17 22.28
N VAL A 227 -7.40 -17.98 21.78
CA VAL A 227 -8.22 -17.76 20.59
C VAL A 227 -7.31 -17.39 19.43
N GLY A 228 -7.67 -17.81 18.21
CA GLY A 228 -7.06 -17.32 16.97
C GLY A 228 -8.13 -16.83 16.01
N PHE A 229 -8.04 -15.57 15.65
CA PHE A 229 -8.88 -14.91 14.66
C PHE A 229 -8.24 -15.05 13.27
N GLN A 230 -9.04 -15.32 12.25
CA GLN A 230 -8.60 -15.19 10.87
C GLN A 230 -8.59 -13.72 10.47
N GLU A 231 -7.50 -13.28 9.86
CA GLU A 231 -7.39 -11.98 9.18
C GLU A 231 -8.48 -11.83 8.10
N ALA A 232 -9.04 -10.63 7.96
CA ALA A 232 -10.11 -10.35 7.00
C ALA A 232 -9.55 -9.63 5.77
N ASP A 233 -9.96 -10.03 4.56
CA ASP A 233 -9.45 -9.49 3.30
C ASP A 233 -9.45 -7.93 3.29
N GLY A 234 -8.25 -7.32 3.27
CA GLY A 234 -8.06 -5.86 3.30
C GLY A 234 -8.01 -5.21 4.69
N PHE A 235 -7.79 -5.99 5.76
CA PHE A 235 -7.68 -5.50 7.14
C PHE A 235 -6.52 -6.16 7.90
N ASP A 236 -5.67 -5.33 8.53
CA ASP A 236 -4.66 -5.74 9.50
C ASP A 236 -5.24 -5.81 10.92
N PHE A 237 -4.60 -6.59 11.80
CA PHE A 237 -4.88 -6.56 13.23
C PHE A 237 -4.28 -5.31 13.92
N THR A 238 -5.08 -4.64 14.74
CA THR A 238 -4.71 -3.39 15.42
C THR A 238 -3.71 -3.58 16.57
N THR A 239 -3.23 -2.47 17.13
CA THR A 239 -2.36 -2.42 18.30
C THR A 239 -2.95 -3.21 19.47
N ARG A 240 -2.21 -4.25 19.91
CA ARG A 240 -2.61 -5.15 21.00
C ARG A 240 -2.42 -4.53 22.40
N ASP A 241 -3.26 -4.92 23.36
CA ASP A 241 -3.22 -4.54 24.79
C ASP A 241 -3.25 -3.00 25.03
N ALA A 242 -4.01 -2.27 24.19
CA ALA A 242 -4.04 -0.80 24.17
C ALA A 242 -4.99 -0.17 25.20
N GLY A 243 -4.82 1.12 25.53
CA GLY A 243 -5.74 1.85 26.43
C GLY A 243 -5.78 1.41 27.91
N GLY A 244 -5.36 0.18 28.24
CA GLY A 244 -5.28 -0.35 29.60
C GLY A 244 -6.63 -0.82 30.16
N ASN A 245 -7.56 -1.27 29.31
CA ASN A 245 -8.84 -1.82 29.74
C ASN A 245 -9.19 -3.09 28.93
N ASP A 246 -8.72 -4.21 29.44
CA ASP A 246 -8.93 -5.63 29.07
C ASP A 246 -10.30 -5.95 28.42
N ALA A 247 -11.38 -5.33 28.91
CA ALA A 247 -12.73 -5.52 28.39
C ALA A 247 -13.09 -4.65 27.16
N ARG A 248 -12.09 -4.08 26.45
CA ARG A 248 -12.26 -3.17 25.31
C ARG A 248 -11.05 -3.06 24.36
N ASP A 249 -9.89 -3.62 24.66
CA ASP A 249 -8.75 -3.53 23.75
C ASP A 249 -8.78 -4.64 22.69
N SER A 250 -7.62 -5.09 22.23
CA SER A 250 -7.50 -6.13 21.20
C SER A 250 -6.44 -7.12 21.65
N ASP A 251 -6.82 -8.37 21.87
CA ASP A 251 -5.92 -9.46 22.26
C ASP A 251 -5.14 -10.04 21.10
N ALA A 252 -5.64 -9.88 19.87
CA ALA A 252 -5.09 -10.51 18.69
C ALA A 252 -3.65 -10.03 18.42
N ASN A 253 -2.70 -10.96 18.38
CA ASN A 253 -1.34 -10.65 17.97
C ASN A 253 -1.30 -10.22 16.50
N GLN A 254 -0.72 -9.05 16.24
CA GLN A 254 -0.72 -8.35 14.94
C GLN A 254 -0.16 -9.12 13.74
N THR A 255 0.54 -10.24 13.94
CA THR A 255 1.17 -11.03 12.87
C THR A 255 0.62 -12.46 12.79
N THR A 256 -0.29 -12.85 13.69
CA THR A 256 -0.78 -14.24 13.79
C THR A 256 -2.26 -14.38 14.14
N GLY A 257 -2.97 -13.27 14.42
CA GLY A 257 -4.36 -13.27 14.87
C GLY A 257 -4.60 -13.96 16.21
N ARG A 258 -3.55 -14.42 16.91
CA ARG A 258 -3.66 -15.29 18.09
C ARG A 258 -3.47 -14.52 19.40
N THR A 259 -4.31 -14.82 20.37
CA THR A 259 -4.35 -14.14 21.67
C THR A 259 -3.34 -14.69 22.66
N GLY A 260 -3.22 -14.03 23.82
CA GLY A 260 -2.59 -14.61 25.00
C GLY A 260 -3.35 -15.83 25.55
N SER A 261 -2.76 -16.47 26.56
CA SER A 261 -3.38 -17.61 27.25
C SER A 261 -4.39 -17.14 28.31
N VAL A 262 -5.68 -17.40 28.08
CA VAL A 262 -6.77 -17.09 29.01
C VAL A 262 -7.08 -18.33 29.85
N THR A 263 -7.39 -18.17 31.14
CA THR A 263 -7.68 -19.31 32.03
C THR A 263 -9.05 -19.14 32.69
N LEU A 264 -9.97 -20.05 32.36
CA LEU A 264 -11.36 -20.06 32.80
C LEU A 264 -11.55 -20.89 34.06
N SER A 265 -12.28 -20.34 35.02
CA SER A 265 -12.82 -21.04 36.19
C SER A 265 -14.10 -21.83 35.83
N ILE A 266 -14.56 -22.71 36.72
CA ILE A 266 -15.84 -23.43 36.56
C ILE A 266 -16.99 -22.41 36.54
N GLY A 267 -17.83 -22.45 35.51
CA GLY A 267 -18.94 -21.53 35.31
C GLY A 267 -18.53 -20.09 34.99
N GLU A 268 -17.29 -19.84 34.60
CA GLU A 268 -16.82 -18.50 34.21
C GLU A 268 -17.28 -18.14 32.80
N THR A 269 -17.85 -16.95 32.64
CA THR A 269 -18.09 -16.35 31.32
C THR A 269 -17.13 -15.19 31.15
N ASN A 270 -16.10 -15.38 30.32
CA ASN A 270 -15.17 -14.32 29.94
C ASN A 270 -15.64 -13.71 28.62
N THR A 271 -15.75 -12.38 28.60
CA THR A 271 -16.10 -11.55 27.43
C THR A 271 -15.09 -10.40 27.31
N THR A 272 -13.81 -10.74 27.45
CA THR A 272 -12.65 -9.83 27.39
C THR A 272 -11.56 -10.40 26.47
N VAL A 273 -11.97 -11.14 25.43
CA VAL A 273 -11.07 -11.58 24.36
C VAL A 273 -11.59 -11.02 23.04
N ASP A 274 -10.97 -9.92 22.61
CA ASP A 274 -11.43 -9.12 21.48
C ASP A 274 -10.36 -9.03 20.37
N ALA A 275 -10.76 -8.61 19.18
CA ALA A 275 -9.84 -8.32 18.08
C ALA A 275 -10.26 -7.06 17.31
N GLY A 276 -9.43 -6.02 17.35
CA GLY A 276 -9.59 -4.85 16.51
C GLY A 276 -8.94 -5.07 15.15
N LEU A 277 -9.66 -4.68 14.09
CA LEU A 277 -9.20 -4.74 12.70
C LEU A 277 -9.17 -3.32 12.11
N VAL A 278 -7.98 -2.86 11.73
CA VAL A 278 -7.77 -1.62 10.97
C VAL A 278 -7.75 -1.96 9.48
N ARG A 279 -8.13 -1.04 8.58
CA ARG A 279 -7.91 -1.29 7.14
C ARG A 279 -6.42 -1.39 6.85
N GLU A 280 -6.03 -2.39 6.06
CA GLU A 280 -4.70 -2.53 5.44
C GLU A 280 -4.28 -1.18 4.85
N ASN A 281 -3.06 -0.74 5.17
CA ASN A 281 -2.61 0.61 4.84
C ASN A 281 -1.93 0.65 3.47
N ALA A 282 -2.70 0.98 2.43
CA ALA A 282 -2.21 1.00 1.06
C ALA A 282 -1.06 2.02 0.89
N ALA A 283 -0.09 1.71 0.02
CA ALA A 283 0.97 2.67 -0.25
C ALA A 283 0.44 3.83 -1.13
N PRO A 284 0.85 5.09 -0.86
CA PRO A 284 0.40 6.23 -1.64
C PRO A 284 0.92 6.16 -3.09
N VAL A 285 0.22 6.83 -4.01
CA VAL A 285 0.59 6.89 -5.43
C VAL A 285 1.19 8.25 -5.73
N ALA A 286 2.52 8.26 -5.90
CA ALA A 286 3.27 9.42 -6.38
C ALA A 286 3.34 9.44 -7.91
N VAL A 287 3.39 10.63 -8.51
CA VAL A 287 3.34 10.91 -9.95
C VAL A 287 4.35 12.01 -10.27
N ASP A 288 5.13 11.84 -11.34
CA ASP A 288 6.16 12.81 -11.72
C ASP A 288 5.58 14.19 -12.08
N ASP A 289 6.30 15.23 -11.67
CA ASP A 289 5.93 16.64 -11.82
C ASP A 289 6.87 17.37 -12.78
N GLN A 290 6.42 18.50 -13.33
CA GLN A 290 7.23 19.35 -14.19
C GLN A 290 7.07 20.83 -13.86
N GLY A 291 8.18 21.58 -13.91
CA GLY A 291 8.21 23.01 -13.73
C GLY A 291 9.16 23.71 -14.69
N ARG A 292 8.82 24.95 -15.08
CA ARG A 292 9.71 25.87 -15.78
C ARG A 292 9.75 27.20 -15.03
N THR A 293 10.93 27.82 -14.98
CA THR A 293 11.15 29.17 -14.44
C THR A 293 12.45 29.76 -14.96
N CYS A 294 12.63 31.06 -14.78
CA CYS A 294 13.91 31.75 -14.91
C CYS A 294 14.77 31.41 -13.70
N ALA A 295 16.07 31.19 -13.90
CA ALA A 295 16.95 30.70 -12.84
C ALA A 295 17.02 31.67 -11.63
N ASP A 296 16.89 32.98 -11.87
CA ASP A 296 16.82 34.02 -10.83
C ASP A 296 15.47 34.06 -10.06
N THR A 297 14.44 33.38 -10.56
CA THR A 297 13.05 33.56 -10.16
C THR A 297 12.52 32.30 -9.46
N PRO A 298 12.30 32.33 -8.13
CA PRO A 298 11.85 31.17 -7.36
C PRO A 298 10.48 30.64 -7.81
N LYS A 299 10.40 29.31 -7.99
CA LYS A 299 9.23 28.62 -8.54
C LYS A 299 8.63 27.62 -7.57
N ALA A 300 7.39 27.89 -7.15
CA ALA A 300 6.56 26.89 -6.48
C ALA A 300 5.99 25.87 -7.48
N VAL A 301 6.08 24.58 -7.12
CA VAL A 301 5.43 23.44 -7.78
C VAL A 301 4.54 22.73 -6.76
N ASP A 302 3.31 22.40 -7.16
CA ASP A 302 2.29 21.80 -6.29
C ASP A 302 2.27 20.27 -6.43
N VAL A 303 3.35 19.65 -5.98
CA VAL A 303 3.65 18.20 -6.11
C VAL A 303 2.73 17.28 -5.29
N LEU A 304 1.63 17.80 -4.73
CA LEU A 304 0.57 17.03 -4.08
C LEU A 304 -0.76 17.12 -4.84
N ALA A 305 -0.83 17.88 -5.94
CA ALA A 305 -2.07 18.10 -6.70
C ALA A 305 -2.45 16.95 -7.65
N ASN A 306 -1.48 16.08 -8.00
CA ASN A 306 -1.59 14.88 -8.82
C ASN A 306 -1.57 13.59 -7.98
N ASN A 307 -0.85 13.61 -6.87
CA ASN A 307 -0.64 12.49 -5.97
C ASN A 307 -1.91 12.12 -5.18
N GLN A 308 -2.10 10.83 -4.96
CA GLN A 308 -3.31 10.28 -4.35
C GLN A 308 -2.96 9.13 -3.41
N ASP A 309 -3.66 9.10 -2.28
CA ASP A 309 -3.65 7.96 -1.38
C ASP A 309 -4.87 7.05 -1.66
N PRO A 310 -4.73 5.71 -1.75
CA PRO A 310 -5.87 4.82 -2.03
C PRO A 310 -6.90 4.74 -0.89
N ASP A 311 -6.48 4.98 0.35
CA ASP A 311 -7.36 4.99 1.53
C ASP A 311 -7.92 6.39 1.82
N GLY A 312 -7.23 7.43 1.31
CA GLY A 312 -7.57 8.83 1.43
C GLY A 312 -6.82 9.55 2.55
N ASP A 313 -5.74 8.95 3.05
CA ASP A 313 -4.91 9.52 4.11
C ASP A 313 -4.09 10.74 3.62
N ALA A 314 -3.71 11.61 4.57
CA ALA A 314 -3.28 12.98 4.27
C ALA A 314 -1.78 13.07 3.92
N LEU A 315 -1.49 13.10 2.62
CA LEU A 315 -0.11 13.11 2.10
C LEU A 315 0.75 14.29 2.60
N THR A 316 1.97 13.98 3.00
CA THR A 316 3.01 14.94 3.42
C THR A 316 4.34 14.67 2.71
N ILE A 317 5.11 15.72 2.42
CA ILE A 317 6.44 15.59 1.79
C ILE A 317 7.49 15.43 2.91
N THR A 318 8.29 14.37 2.82
CA THR A 318 9.27 13.99 3.86
C THR A 318 10.72 14.08 3.40
N SER A 319 10.99 13.98 2.09
CA SER A 319 12.34 14.14 1.54
C SER A 319 12.33 14.74 0.13
N VAL A 320 13.44 15.39 -0.26
CA VAL A 320 13.73 15.85 -1.63
C VAL A 320 15.25 15.86 -1.87
N ASP A 321 15.71 15.48 -3.07
CA ASP A 321 17.13 15.26 -3.41
C ASP A 321 17.84 14.34 -2.37
N GLY A 322 17.11 13.30 -1.93
CA GLY A 322 17.57 12.35 -0.90
C GLY A 322 17.78 12.93 0.51
N LYS A 323 17.36 14.18 0.75
CA LYS A 323 17.52 14.89 2.03
C LYS A 323 16.16 15.04 2.70
N ALA A 324 16.10 14.71 4.00
CA ALA A 324 14.90 14.94 4.80
C ALA A 324 14.56 16.44 4.86
N ILE A 325 13.28 16.77 4.75
CA ILE A 325 12.76 18.14 4.77
C ILE A 325 11.48 18.19 5.62
N SER A 326 11.08 19.37 6.05
CA SER A 326 9.83 19.60 6.79
C SER A 326 9.28 20.99 6.49
N GLU A 327 8.00 21.21 6.75
CA GLU A 327 7.30 22.48 6.47
C GLU A 327 8.05 23.70 7.06
N GLY A 328 8.34 24.68 6.21
CA GLY A 328 9.13 25.87 6.54
C GLY A 328 10.66 25.68 6.50
N GLN A 329 11.18 24.54 6.07
CA GLN A 329 12.62 24.30 5.90
C GLN A 329 13.07 24.47 4.44
N THR A 330 14.33 24.90 4.29
CA THR A 330 15.07 24.94 3.02
C THR A 330 16.22 23.93 3.07
N ILE A 331 16.39 23.14 2.00
CA ILE A 331 17.59 22.34 1.75
C ILE A 331 18.34 22.88 0.52
N THR A 332 19.63 22.62 0.44
CA THR A 332 20.43 22.84 -0.78
C THR A 332 20.56 21.52 -1.52
N ALA A 333 20.14 21.48 -2.79
CA ALA A 333 20.23 20.31 -3.66
C ALA A 333 21.69 20.01 -4.08
N SER A 334 21.90 18.89 -4.75
CA SER A 334 23.23 18.38 -5.16
C SER A 334 23.92 19.24 -6.23
N ASP A 335 23.17 20.06 -6.95
CA ASP A 335 23.60 21.07 -7.93
C ASP A 335 23.76 22.49 -7.35
N GLY A 336 23.30 22.72 -6.12
CA GLY A 336 23.30 24.02 -5.44
C GLY A 336 21.95 24.73 -5.41
N VAL A 337 20.92 24.24 -6.10
CA VAL A 337 19.57 24.85 -6.08
C VAL A 337 18.98 24.77 -4.67
N LEU A 338 18.36 25.85 -4.20
CA LEU A 338 17.67 25.88 -2.91
C LEU A 338 16.23 25.39 -3.10
N ILE A 339 15.83 24.40 -2.29
CA ILE A 339 14.49 23.83 -2.31
C ILE A 339 13.84 24.05 -0.95
N THR A 340 12.76 24.82 -0.91
CA THR A 340 12.02 25.13 0.32
C THR A 340 10.65 24.49 0.31
N LEU A 341 10.28 23.77 1.37
CA LEU A 341 8.92 23.25 1.55
C LEU A 341 8.07 24.33 2.24
N THR A 342 7.00 24.77 1.59
CA THR A 342 6.09 25.81 2.13
C THR A 342 4.66 25.60 1.65
N GLY A 343 3.72 25.50 2.58
CA GLY A 343 2.31 25.25 2.31
C GLY A 343 2.07 23.92 1.59
N GLY A 344 2.88 22.89 1.86
CA GLY A 344 2.84 21.61 1.14
C GLY A 344 3.43 21.64 -0.29
N ARG A 345 4.02 22.75 -0.72
CA ARG A 345 4.63 22.92 -2.06
C ARG A 345 6.13 23.01 -1.99
N LEU A 346 6.81 22.51 -3.03
CA LEU A 346 8.24 22.68 -3.20
C LEU A 346 8.53 23.98 -3.98
N VAL A 347 9.32 24.86 -3.39
CA VAL A 347 9.77 26.12 -4.00
C VAL A 347 11.24 25.99 -4.37
N PHE A 348 11.53 25.98 -5.67
CA PHE A 348 12.87 25.85 -6.25
C PHE A 348 13.44 27.23 -6.59
N ASP A 349 14.63 27.52 -6.10
CA ASP A 349 15.36 28.78 -6.31
C ASP A 349 16.79 28.48 -6.77
N ALA A 350 17.09 28.85 -8.02
CA ALA A 350 18.39 28.63 -8.66
C ALA A 350 19.23 29.92 -8.75
N SER A 351 18.81 31.02 -8.10
CA SER A 351 19.45 32.34 -8.23
C SER A 351 20.89 32.38 -7.72
N GLY A 352 21.25 31.44 -6.84
CA GLY A 352 22.61 31.23 -6.33
C GLY A 352 23.45 30.21 -7.10
N THR A 353 22.99 29.71 -8.25
CA THR A 353 23.70 28.72 -9.08
C THR A 353 24.13 29.31 -10.43
N THR A 354 25.03 28.62 -11.11
CA THR A 354 25.47 28.98 -12.47
C THR A 354 24.40 28.77 -13.55
N TYR A 355 23.14 28.53 -13.17
CA TYR A 355 22.00 28.52 -14.10
C TYR A 355 21.54 29.95 -14.41
N ALA A 356 21.67 30.89 -13.45
CA ALA A 356 21.42 32.32 -13.68
C ALA A 356 22.48 32.96 -14.59
N ASP A 357 23.74 32.50 -14.49
CA ASP A 357 24.83 32.87 -15.41
C ASP A 357 24.60 32.39 -16.86
N GLY A 358 23.56 31.59 -17.12
CA GLY A 358 23.18 31.16 -18.46
C GLY A 358 22.57 32.28 -19.30
N LEU A 359 22.76 32.21 -20.62
CA LEU A 359 22.15 33.11 -21.60
C LEU A 359 20.64 32.81 -21.68
N VAL A 360 19.77 33.80 -21.92
CA VAL A 360 18.29 33.61 -21.89
C VAL A 360 17.80 32.48 -22.82
N HIS A 361 18.41 32.28 -23.99
CA HIS A 361 18.07 31.17 -24.90
C HIS A 361 18.60 29.78 -24.46
N THR A 362 19.30 29.68 -23.33
CA THR A 362 19.83 28.43 -22.77
C THR A 362 18.99 27.96 -21.58
N SER A 363 19.01 26.65 -21.31
CA SER A 363 18.34 26.11 -20.13
C SER A 363 19.00 24.84 -19.61
N VAL A 364 19.03 24.70 -18.29
CA VAL A 364 19.38 23.45 -17.62
C VAL A 364 18.11 22.77 -17.12
N THR A 365 17.95 21.48 -17.45
CA THR A 365 16.93 20.63 -16.84
C THR A 365 17.57 19.78 -15.74
N ALA A 366 17.06 19.92 -14.51
CA ALA A 366 17.44 19.12 -13.35
C ALA A 366 16.21 18.35 -12.84
N ASN A 367 16.43 17.13 -12.33
CA ASN A 367 15.37 16.30 -11.77
C ASN A 367 15.61 16.13 -10.26
N TYR A 368 14.58 16.39 -9.46
CA TYR A 368 14.63 16.28 -8.00
C TYR A 368 13.64 15.24 -7.50
N GLY A 369 14.15 14.05 -7.19
CA GLY A 369 13.36 12.99 -6.56
C GLY A 369 12.87 13.42 -5.19
N TYR A 370 11.56 13.30 -4.96
CA TYR A 370 10.90 13.63 -3.70
C TYR A 370 10.18 12.41 -3.11
N THR A 371 9.84 12.48 -1.83
CA THR A 371 9.16 11.39 -1.10
C THR A 371 7.91 11.90 -0.41
N VAL A 372 6.76 11.28 -0.71
CA VAL A 372 5.51 11.48 0.01
C VAL A 372 5.29 10.35 1.02
N ALA A 373 4.69 10.70 2.15
CA ALA A 373 4.23 9.77 3.19
C ALA A 373 2.76 10.05 3.51
N ASP A 374 2.03 8.96 3.77
CA ASP A 374 0.63 8.92 4.23
C ASP A 374 0.43 9.40 5.68
N GLY A 375 1.50 9.40 6.49
CA GLY A 375 1.46 9.60 7.95
C GLY A 375 1.27 8.32 8.77
N GLN A 376 1.01 7.20 8.10
CA GLN A 376 0.63 5.90 8.65
C GLN A 376 1.76 4.84 8.53
N GLY A 377 2.69 5.02 7.60
CA GLY A 377 3.93 4.25 7.52
C GLY A 377 4.40 3.93 6.09
N SER A 378 3.52 4.04 5.09
CA SER A 378 3.88 3.82 3.70
C SER A 378 4.39 5.11 3.04
N THR A 379 5.26 4.94 2.05
CA THR A 379 5.85 6.07 1.31
C THR A 379 5.93 5.76 -0.17
N ALA A 380 5.86 6.79 -1.00
CA ALA A 380 6.14 6.70 -2.43
C ALA A 380 7.06 7.83 -2.88
N ALA A 381 7.68 7.66 -4.04
CA ALA A 381 8.62 8.62 -4.61
C ALA A 381 8.30 8.87 -6.09
N ALA A 382 8.56 10.10 -6.53
CA ALA A 382 8.45 10.59 -7.89
C ALA A 382 9.49 11.70 -8.11
N ASP A 383 9.73 12.12 -9.36
CA ASP A 383 10.65 13.19 -9.70
C ASP A 383 9.93 14.50 -10.04
N VAL A 384 10.48 15.64 -9.59
CA VAL A 384 10.14 16.95 -10.18
C VAL A 384 11.19 17.30 -11.24
N SER A 385 10.79 17.35 -12.51
CA SER A 385 11.66 17.81 -13.60
C SER A 385 11.55 19.33 -13.77
N MET A 386 12.59 20.05 -13.36
CA MET A 386 12.69 21.50 -13.37
C MET A 386 13.57 21.98 -14.52
N ARG A 387 13.01 22.76 -15.44
CA ARG A 387 13.76 23.49 -16.47
C ARG A 387 13.99 24.93 -16.02
N PHE A 388 15.25 25.27 -15.73
CA PHE A 388 15.70 26.62 -15.42
C PHE A 388 16.22 27.27 -16.71
N CYS A 389 15.60 28.37 -17.12
CA CYS A 389 16.07 29.22 -18.21
C CYS A 389 17.17 30.18 -17.69
N GLY A 390 18.16 30.48 -18.54
CA GLY A 390 19.18 31.49 -18.24
C GLY A 390 18.60 32.90 -18.12
N THR A 391 19.38 33.84 -17.59
CA THR A 391 18.91 35.21 -17.30
C THR A 391 19.81 36.32 -17.86
N VAL A 392 20.90 35.99 -18.55
CA VAL A 392 21.79 37.00 -19.16
C VAL A 392 21.30 37.38 -20.56
N ASN A 393 21.03 38.68 -20.75
CA ASN A 393 20.42 39.29 -21.94
C ASN A 393 21.21 40.52 -22.44
N THR A 394 22.54 40.45 -22.51
CA THR A 394 23.40 41.52 -23.06
C THR A 394 23.71 41.31 -24.54
N LEU A 395 24.15 42.37 -25.24
CA LEU A 395 24.64 42.26 -26.62
C LEU A 395 25.78 41.25 -26.76
N ASP A 396 26.76 41.26 -25.84
CA ASP A 396 27.85 40.27 -25.78
C ASP A 396 27.30 38.83 -25.79
N THR A 397 26.26 38.57 -24.99
CA THR A 397 25.62 37.24 -24.92
C THR A 397 24.73 36.92 -26.13
N ILE A 398 24.21 37.91 -26.84
CA ILE A 398 23.59 37.69 -28.16
C ILE A 398 24.67 37.29 -29.16
N ALA A 399 25.82 37.96 -29.19
CA ALA A 399 26.93 37.62 -30.08
C ALA A 399 27.48 36.21 -29.83
N ASP A 400 27.73 35.83 -28.56
CA ASP A 400 28.12 34.47 -28.16
C ASP A 400 27.05 33.41 -28.54
N SER A 401 25.78 33.81 -28.73
CA SER A 401 24.70 32.90 -29.15
C SER A 401 24.64 32.65 -30.66
N LEU A 402 25.28 33.47 -31.51
CA LEU A 402 25.08 33.40 -32.95
C LEU A 402 25.68 32.10 -33.53
N PRO A 403 24.96 31.38 -34.42
CA PRO A 403 25.59 30.32 -35.20
C PRO A 403 26.64 30.96 -36.11
N ALA A 404 27.81 30.34 -36.19
CA ALA A 404 29.01 30.92 -36.83
C ALA A 404 28.81 31.37 -38.29
N GLY A 405 27.84 30.77 -38.99
CA GLY A 405 27.50 31.09 -40.38
C GLY A 405 26.31 30.29 -40.88
N GLY A 406 26.04 30.38 -42.19
CA GLY A 406 24.95 29.66 -42.87
C GLY A 406 24.99 29.87 -44.38
N SER A 407 23.83 29.78 -45.03
CA SER A 407 23.64 30.16 -46.43
C SER A 407 22.46 31.11 -46.62
N MET A 408 22.76 32.26 -47.23
CA MET A 408 21.82 33.32 -47.55
C MET A 408 21.49 33.35 -49.03
N VAL A 409 20.24 33.67 -49.38
CA VAL A 409 19.85 34.08 -50.74
C VAL A 409 19.47 35.55 -50.69
N ILE A 410 20.15 36.37 -51.49
CA ILE A 410 19.87 37.80 -51.64
C ILE A 410 19.02 38.00 -52.90
N ASP A 411 17.79 38.48 -52.73
CA ASP A 411 16.89 38.83 -53.83
C ASP A 411 16.63 40.34 -53.89
N PHE A 412 16.71 40.90 -55.10
CA PHE A 412 16.27 42.28 -55.36
C PHE A 412 14.74 42.36 -55.34
N SER A 413 14.20 43.14 -54.40
CA SER A 413 12.77 43.37 -54.27
C SER A 413 12.41 44.85 -54.52
N SER A 414 11.16 45.10 -54.91
CA SER A 414 10.61 46.45 -55.14
C SER A 414 9.61 46.80 -54.04
N ALA A 415 10.06 47.61 -53.08
CA ALA A 415 9.20 48.19 -52.07
C ALA A 415 8.27 49.25 -52.69
N PRO A 416 7.15 49.59 -52.02
CA PRO A 416 6.36 50.77 -52.38
C PRO A 416 7.18 52.08 -52.41
N ASN A 417 8.25 52.15 -51.61
CA ASN A 417 9.06 53.34 -51.41
C ASN A 417 10.44 53.30 -52.11
N GLY A 418 10.84 52.19 -52.77
CA GLY A 418 12.17 52.05 -53.38
C GLY A 418 12.50 50.65 -53.87
N SER A 419 13.76 50.38 -54.22
CA SER A 419 14.27 49.01 -54.30
C SER A 419 15.19 48.75 -53.11
N PHE A 420 15.18 47.50 -52.67
CA PHE A 420 15.85 47.00 -51.47
C PHE A 420 16.21 45.53 -51.66
N PHE A 421 16.98 44.96 -50.72
CA PHE A 421 17.36 43.55 -50.75
C PHE A 421 16.62 42.79 -49.67
N THR A 422 16.06 41.64 -50.04
CA THR A 422 15.49 40.69 -49.08
C THR A 422 16.48 39.54 -48.92
N ALA A 423 16.90 39.27 -47.68
CA ALA A 423 17.85 38.21 -47.34
C ALA A 423 17.08 37.03 -46.74
N THR A 424 17.15 35.85 -47.39
CA THR A 424 16.55 34.61 -46.86
C THR A 424 17.64 33.69 -46.34
N LEU A 425 17.58 33.33 -45.05
CA LEU A 425 18.61 32.58 -44.33
C LEU A 425 18.25 31.09 -44.22
N SER A 426 19.27 30.23 -44.22
CA SER A 426 19.11 28.78 -44.15
C SER A 426 20.43 28.07 -43.80
N GLY A 427 20.36 26.85 -43.26
CA GLY A 427 21.54 26.01 -43.03
C GLY A 427 22.46 26.47 -41.89
N THR A 428 22.00 27.40 -41.05
CA THR A 428 22.69 27.82 -39.82
C THR A 428 22.65 26.74 -38.73
N GLY A 429 21.64 25.86 -38.77
CA GLY A 429 21.38 24.88 -37.71
C GLY A 429 20.61 25.45 -36.51
N ASP A 430 20.17 26.70 -36.58
CA ASP A 430 19.44 27.42 -35.53
C ASP A 430 18.05 27.87 -36.05
N ALA A 431 17.01 27.53 -35.30
CA ALA A 431 15.62 27.82 -35.64
C ALA A 431 15.26 29.31 -35.60
N ARG A 432 16.10 30.17 -35.01
CA ARG A 432 15.96 31.64 -35.03
C ARG A 432 16.25 32.24 -36.41
N PHE A 433 16.98 31.52 -37.27
CA PHE A 433 17.42 32.01 -38.58
C PHE A 433 16.97 31.11 -39.74
N ASP A 434 16.92 29.78 -39.56
CA ASP A 434 16.66 28.85 -40.66
C ASP A 434 15.22 28.95 -41.20
N GLY A 435 15.09 29.53 -42.40
CA GLY A 435 13.83 29.81 -43.08
C GLY A 435 13.30 31.24 -42.90
N VAL A 436 14.04 32.12 -42.22
CA VAL A 436 13.69 33.53 -42.05
C VAL A 436 14.05 34.33 -43.30
N SER A 437 13.09 35.11 -43.81
CA SER A 437 13.32 36.14 -44.84
C SER A 437 13.25 37.54 -44.22
N VAL A 438 14.40 38.18 -44.02
CA VAL A 438 14.45 39.57 -43.57
C VAL A 438 14.20 40.48 -44.77
N GLY A 439 13.12 41.27 -44.68
CA GLY A 439 12.68 42.15 -45.78
C GLY A 439 13.73 43.19 -46.16
N ASN A 440 14.36 43.79 -45.15
CA ASN A 440 15.28 44.92 -45.27
C ASN A 440 16.72 44.48 -44.94
N ALA A 441 17.46 44.05 -45.95
CA ALA A 441 18.91 43.90 -45.91
C ALA A 441 19.56 45.09 -46.64
N TYR A 442 20.64 45.62 -46.08
CA TYR A 442 21.41 46.73 -46.66
C TYR A 442 22.85 46.29 -46.93
N CYS A 443 23.40 46.71 -48.07
CA CYS A 443 24.81 46.55 -48.41
C CYS A 443 25.67 47.34 -47.42
N VAL A 444 26.67 46.69 -46.82
CA VAL A 444 27.67 47.33 -45.96
C VAL A 444 28.61 48.21 -46.79
N SER A 445 29.30 47.62 -47.77
CA SER A 445 30.14 48.31 -48.75
C SER A 445 29.35 48.81 -49.95
N ILE A 446 29.80 49.90 -50.60
CA ILE A 446 29.28 50.47 -51.85
C ILE A 446 30.01 49.98 -53.11
N ASP A 447 31.26 49.54 -52.97
CA ASP A 447 32.13 49.20 -54.10
C ASP A 447 32.28 47.67 -54.32
N ASP A 448 31.71 46.84 -53.43
CA ASP A 448 31.80 45.38 -53.50
C ASP A 448 30.73 44.72 -54.40
N PRO A 449 31.08 43.66 -55.17
CA PRO A 449 30.13 42.89 -55.96
C PRO A 449 29.14 42.04 -55.13
N ILE A 450 27.88 42.12 -55.53
CA ILE A 450 26.74 41.41 -54.95
C ILE A 450 26.42 40.15 -55.78
N GLY A 451 26.37 38.98 -55.14
CA GLY A 451 25.70 37.80 -55.69
C GLY A 451 24.20 37.84 -55.37
N THR A 452 23.33 37.56 -56.36
CA THR A 452 21.87 37.64 -56.19
C THR A 452 21.14 36.48 -56.84
N GLY A 453 20.05 36.00 -56.23
CA GLY A 453 19.24 34.88 -56.73
C GLY A 453 19.96 33.52 -56.68
N VAL A 454 21.04 33.42 -55.90
CA VAL A 454 21.82 32.20 -55.66
C VAL A 454 22.11 32.06 -54.16
N PRO A 455 22.26 30.84 -53.62
CA PRO A 455 22.76 30.65 -52.26
C PRO A 455 24.23 31.06 -52.16
N ILE A 456 24.56 31.83 -51.14
CA ILE A 456 25.90 32.31 -50.77
C ILE A 456 26.19 31.80 -49.37
N ALA A 457 27.34 31.19 -49.14
CA ALA A 457 27.78 30.83 -47.79
C ALA A 457 28.31 32.09 -47.07
N PHE A 458 27.80 32.35 -45.87
CA PHE A 458 28.17 33.51 -45.04
C PHE A 458 28.62 33.10 -43.64
N ASP A 459 29.55 33.87 -43.08
CA ASP A 459 29.84 33.92 -41.64
C ASP A 459 29.00 35.04 -40.98
N MET A 460 28.62 34.89 -39.71
CA MET A 460 27.67 35.81 -39.05
C MET A 460 28.23 36.46 -37.79
N TYR A 461 27.98 37.77 -37.66
CA TYR A 461 28.45 38.59 -36.53
C TYR A 461 27.34 39.52 -36.02
N LEU A 462 27.39 39.86 -34.73
CA LEU A 462 26.61 41.00 -34.22
C LEU A 462 27.14 42.28 -34.88
N ALA A 463 26.26 43.20 -35.28
CA ALA A 463 26.66 44.50 -35.84
C ALA A 463 27.16 45.45 -34.73
N ASP A 464 28.30 45.13 -34.13
CA ASP A 464 29.00 45.94 -33.13
C ASP A 464 30.51 45.97 -33.38
N ALA A 465 31.15 47.09 -33.00
CA ALA A 465 32.56 47.36 -33.27
C ALA A 465 33.55 46.43 -32.54
N ALA A 466 33.14 45.76 -31.46
CA ALA A 466 33.95 44.75 -30.77
C ALA A 466 33.72 43.32 -31.29
N HIS A 467 32.60 43.08 -31.98
CA HIS A 467 32.14 41.75 -32.39
C HIS A 467 32.34 41.45 -33.89
N VAL A 468 32.43 42.47 -34.75
CA VAL A 468 32.75 42.32 -36.18
C VAL A 468 34.27 42.19 -36.42
N PRO A 469 34.75 41.18 -37.17
CA PRO A 469 36.17 41.06 -37.51
C PRO A 469 36.72 42.23 -38.34
N ALA A 470 37.99 42.57 -38.10
CA ALA A 470 38.65 43.70 -38.76
C ALA A 470 38.81 43.46 -40.27
N GLY A 471 38.08 44.24 -41.07
CA GLY A 471 38.08 44.19 -42.54
C GLY A 471 36.71 43.90 -43.16
N VAL A 472 35.78 43.32 -42.40
CA VAL A 472 34.41 42.98 -42.85
C VAL A 472 33.57 44.24 -43.07
N VAL A 473 33.58 45.15 -42.09
CA VAL A 473 33.00 46.49 -42.20
C VAL A 473 34.15 47.49 -42.33
N PRO A 474 34.17 48.42 -43.32
CA PRO A 474 35.29 49.34 -43.50
C PRO A 474 35.44 50.41 -42.41
N ASN A 475 34.33 50.80 -41.77
CA ASN A 475 34.30 51.71 -40.60
C ASN A 475 33.40 51.10 -39.50
N PRO A 476 33.87 50.05 -38.78
CA PRO A 476 33.06 49.31 -37.81
C PRO A 476 32.69 50.16 -36.58
N GLN A 477 33.45 51.21 -36.29
CA GLN A 477 33.19 52.13 -35.18
C GLN A 477 31.92 53.00 -35.35
N ASN A 478 31.21 52.87 -36.48
CA ASN A 478 29.94 53.55 -36.75
C ASN A 478 28.74 52.58 -36.71
N LEU A 479 28.93 51.31 -36.27
CA LEU A 479 27.87 50.29 -36.26
C LEU A 479 26.76 50.57 -35.24
N ASP A 480 27.08 51.22 -34.12
CA ASP A 480 26.11 51.78 -33.16
C ASP A 480 25.22 52.84 -33.84
N VAL A 481 25.82 53.77 -34.58
CA VAL A 481 25.13 54.80 -35.36
C VAL A 481 24.24 54.17 -36.46
N ILE A 482 24.68 53.06 -37.07
CA ILE A 482 23.87 52.30 -38.04
C ILE A 482 22.72 51.56 -37.35
N ASN A 483 22.95 50.92 -36.21
CA ASN A 483 21.89 50.27 -35.42
C ASN A 483 20.83 51.27 -34.97
N TRP A 484 21.23 52.51 -34.64
CA TRP A 484 20.28 53.60 -34.38
C TRP A 484 19.40 53.89 -35.60
N ILE A 485 19.96 53.97 -36.82
CA ILE A 485 19.19 54.16 -38.07
C ILE A 485 18.14 53.06 -38.25
N LEU A 486 18.52 51.79 -38.04
CA LEU A 486 17.60 50.64 -38.18
C LEU A 486 16.36 50.80 -37.26
N ASN A 487 16.55 51.39 -36.09
CA ASN A 487 15.51 51.59 -35.08
C ASN A 487 14.64 52.85 -35.26
N GLN A 488 14.94 53.75 -36.21
CA GLN A 488 14.15 54.97 -36.40
C GLN A 488 12.92 54.81 -37.30
N ASP A 489 12.75 53.68 -37.99
CA ASP A 489 11.65 53.44 -38.94
C ASP A 489 11.47 54.59 -39.94
N PHE A 490 12.57 55.08 -40.51
CA PHE A 490 12.61 56.25 -41.40
C PHE A 490 11.59 56.20 -42.55
N THR A 491 11.19 55.00 -43.00
CA THR A 491 10.16 54.85 -44.04
C THR A 491 8.75 55.28 -43.63
N ARG A 492 8.51 55.54 -42.34
CA ARG A 492 7.28 56.14 -41.79
C ARG A 492 7.47 57.58 -41.29
N VAL A 493 8.70 58.12 -41.31
CA VAL A 493 9.04 59.49 -40.91
C VAL A 493 8.93 60.43 -42.12
N ASP A 494 8.15 61.52 -41.99
CA ASP A 494 8.05 62.59 -43.01
C ASP A 494 9.44 63.23 -43.22
N ASN A 495 9.90 63.30 -44.47
CA ASN A 495 11.21 63.85 -44.83
C ASN A 495 11.25 65.39 -44.84
N GLY A 496 10.12 66.06 -44.63
CA GLY A 496 10.06 67.51 -44.54
C GLY A 496 10.19 68.24 -45.89
N ASP A 497 10.20 67.53 -47.02
CA ASP A 497 10.34 68.10 -48.37
C ASP A 497 9.13 68.98 -48.81
N GLY A 498 8.08 69.03 -47.98
CA GLY A 498 6.85 69.78 -48.21
C GLY A 498 5.81 69.06 -49.07
N ASN A 499 6.12 67.87 -49.59
CA ASN A 499 5.23 67.02 -50.38
C ASN A 499 4.53 65.94 -49.54
N GLY A 500 4.87 65.81 -48.26
CA GLY A 500 4.32 64.79 -47.36
C GLY A 500 4.79 63.37 -47.70
N ARG A 501 6.08 63.26 -48.08
CA ARG A 501 6.74 61.99 -48.39
C ARG A 501 7.51 61.52 -47.17
N THR A 502 7.66 60.21 -47.03
CA THR A 502 8.60 59.63 -46.07
C THR A 502 9.93 59.29 -46.75
N TYR A 503 10.96 59.00 -45.96
CA TYR A 503 12.23 58.53 -46.49
C TYR A 503 12.10 57.15 -47.17
N THR A 504 13.06 56.83 -48.02
CA THR A 504 13.09 55.62 -48.83
C THR A 504 14.21 54.67 -48.41
N GLU A 505 14.04 53.36 -48.67
CA GLU A 505 15.08 52.35 -48.43
C GLU A 505 16.39 52.67 -49.15
N ALA A 506 16.31 53.30 -50.32
CA ALA A 506 17.48 53.73 -51.09
C ALA A 506 18.21 54.94 -50.46
N GLU A 507 17.53 55.77 -49.67
CA GLU A 507 18.15 56.85 -48.88
C GLU A 507 18.77 56.31 -47.59
N ILE A 508 18.11 55.34 -46.93
CA ILE A 508 18.67 54.61 -45.78
C ILE A 508 19.96 53.89 -46.20
N GLN A 509 19.93 53.14 -47.30
CA GLN A 509 21.13 52.52 -47.90
C GLN A 509 22.22 53.54 -48.24
N GLY A 510 21.85 54.71 -48.76
CA GLY A 510 22.79 55.78 -49.07
C GLY A 510 23.42 56.43 -47.85
N ALA A 511 22.71 56.49 -46.73
CA ALA A 511 23.23 56.94 -45.44
C ALA A 511 24.16 55.91 -44.81
N ILE A 512 23.82 54.62 -44.90
CA ILE A 512 24.68 53.50 -44.46
C ILE A 512 26.02 53.54 -45.21
N TRP A 513 26.04 53.68 -46.54
CA TRP A 513 27.28 53.89 -47.32
C TRP A 513 28.03 55.19 -46.97
N GLY A 514 27.32 56.18 -46.42
CA GLY A 514 27.96 57.33 -45.79
C GLY A 514 28.76 56.94 -44.54
N LEU A 515 28.19 56.10 -43.67
CA LEU A 515 28.80 55.67 -42.41
C LEU A 515 29.88 54.60 -42.61
N THR A 516 29.71 53.67 -43.55
CA THR A 516 30.66 52.59 -43.82
C THR A 516 31.82 53.02 -44.73
N ASP A 517 31.54 53.73 -45.83
CA ASP A 517 32.53 54.05 -46.88
C ASP A 517 32.85 55.56 -47.00
N GLY A 518 32.19 56.42 -46.23
CA GLY A 518 32.29 57.87 -46.40
C GLY A 518 31.66 58.39 -47.70
N ARG A 519 30.77 57.62 -48.33
CA ARG A 519 30.25 57.87 -49.69
C ARG A 519 28.72 57.81 -49.75
N ILE A 520 28.09 58.91 -49.38
CA ILE A 520 26.63 59.07 -49.48
C ILE A 520 26.21 59.13 -50.96
N PHE A 521 25.47 58.11 -51.40
CA PHE A 521 25.06 57.93 -52.79
C PHE A 521 23.67 57.31 -52.89
N VAL A 522 22.89 57.76 -53.86
CA VAL A 522 21.58 57.21 -54.23
C VAL A 522 21.55 57.08 -55.74
N ALA A 523 21.20 55.89 -56.27
CA ALA A 523 21.25 55.64 -57.71
C ALA A 523 20.18 56.46 -58.46
N PRO A 524 20.52 57.16 -59.57
CA PRO A 524 19.64 58.14 -60.23
C PRO A 524 18.42 57.52 -60.95
N TYR A 525 18.25 56.20 -60.89
CA TYR A 525 17.07 55.50 -61.39
C TYR A 525 15.93 55.45 -60.37
N PHE A 526 16.22 55.73 -59.09
CA PHE A 526 15.22 55.81 -58.02
C PHE A 526 14.56 57.20 -58.00
N ASN A 527 13.58 57.41 -58.88
CA ASN A 527 12.90 58.71 -59.11
C ASN A 527 12.22 59.36 -57.88
N TYR A 528 12.22 58.72 -56.72
CA TYR A 528 11.65 59.23 -55.46
C TYR A 528 12.70 59.48 -54.37
N ALA A 529 13.94 59.03 -54.57
CA ALA A 529 15.00 59.01 -53.57
C ALA A 529 16.10 60.02 -53.95
N THR A 530 16.73 60.68 -52.97
CA THR A 530 17.73 61.74 -53.22
C THR A 530 18.96 61.65 -52.31
N THR A 531 20.11 62.05 -52.83
CA THR A 531 21.36 62.17 -52.04
C THR A 531 21.23 63.20 -50.89
N GLN A 532 20.32 64.18 -50.99
CA GLN A 532 20.08 65.13 -49.91
C GLN A 532 19.40 64.45 -48.71
N ASN A 533 18.31 63.73 -48.94
CA ASN A 533 17.61 63.01 -47.88
C ASN A 533 18.51 61.92 -47.24
N ALA A 534 19.37 61.28 -48.03
CA ALA A 534 20.38 60.35 -47.52
C ALA A 534 21.45 61.06 -46.65
N GLN A 535 21.84 62.30 -46.99
CA GLN A 535 22.68 63.15 -46.13
C GLN A 535 21.94 63.55 -44.85
N GLU A 536 20.64 63.82 -44.91
CA GLU A 536 19.83 64.18 -43.74
C GLU A 536 19.70 63.00 -42.76
N ILE A 537 19.50 61.77 -43.24
CA ILE A 537 19.56 60.56 -42.41
C ILE A 537 20.95 60.39 -41.78
N TYR A 538 22.02 60.56 -42.56
CA TYR A 538 23.40 60.45 -42.09
C TYR A 538 23.75 61.49 -41.01
N ASP A 539 23.37 62.75 -41.22
CA ASP A 539 23.59 63.86 -40.28
C ASP A 539 22.77 63.67 -39.00
N LEU A 540 21.53 63.16 -39.11
CA LEU A 540 20.70 62.78 -37.96
C LEU A 540 21.32 61.62 -37.17
N ALA A 541 21.86 60.63 -37.85
CA ALA A 541 22.47 59.46 -37.21
C ALA A 541 23.72 59.84 -36.42
N LEU A 542 24.66 60.58 -37.03
CA LEU A 542 25.84 61.09 -36.31
C LEU A 542 25.49 62.00 -35.12
N ALA A 543 24.33 62.67 -35.16
CA ALA A 543 23.89 63.55 -34.08
C ALA A 543 23.20 62.83 -32.90
N ASN A 544 22.79 61.56 -33.05
CA ASN A 544 21.93 60.87 -32.07
C ASN A 544 22.31 59.40 -31.78
N GLY A 545 23.09 58.75 -32.64
CA GLY A 545 23.35 57.31 -32.60
C GLY A 545 24.65 56.86 -31.94
N GLU A 546 25.58 57.78 -31.61
CA GLU A 546 26.81 57.42 -30.89
C GLU A 546 26.48 56.80 -29.53
N GLY A 547 26.95 55.57 -29.29
CA GLY A 547 26.67 54.80 -28.08
C GLY A 547 25.27 54.17 -28.02
N PHE A 548 24.57 54.04 -29.15
CA PHE A 548 23.31 53.28 -29.20
C PHE A 548 23.55 51.78 -28.94
N VAL A 549 22.83 51.24 -27.95
CA VAL A 549 22.83 49.84 -27.55
C VAL A 549 21.38 49.37 -27.59
N ALA A 550 21.07 48.41 -28.45
CA ALA A 550 19.75 47.81 -28.53
C ALA A 550 19.41 47.01 -27.25
N GLY A 551 18.13 46.97 -26.89
CA GLY A 551 17.57 46.12 -25.84
C GLY A 551 16.21 45.53 -26.20
N GLU A 552 15.44 45.10 -25.20
CA GLU A 552 14.07 44.62 -25.35
C GLU A 552 13.19 45.70 -26.05
N GLY A 553 12.48 45.31 -27.12
CA GLY A 553 11.70 46.21 -27.97
C GLY A 553 12.45 46.84 -29.15
N ASP A 554 13.78 46.73 -29.23
CA ASP A 554 14.59 47.24 -30.34
C ASP A 554 14.85 46.17 -31.42
N LEU A 555 15.35 46.64 -32.57
CA LEU A 555 15.98 45.83 -33.61
C LEU A 555 17.49 45.72 -33.37
N VAL A 556 18.00 44.49 -33.36
CA VAL A 556 19.42 44.15 -33.34
C VAL A 556 19.93 44.04 -34.78
N GLY A 557 21.01 44.76 -35.09
CA GLY A 557 21.72 44.60 -36.36
C GLY A 557 22.62 43.36 -36.35
N LEU A 558 22.61 42.57 -37.43
CA LEU A 558 23.55 41.47 -37.66
C LEU A 558 24.24 41.64 -39.00
N ILE A 559 25.54 41.34 -39.06
CA ILE A 559 26.34 41.30 -40.29
C ILE A 559 26.35 39.87 -40.83
N LEU A 560 26.06 39.74 -42.13
CA LEU A 560 26.19 38.53 -42.93
C LEU A 560 27.34 38.76 -43.91
N ASP A 561 28.48 38.11 -43.69
CA ASP A 561 29.70 38.31 -44.48
C ASP A 561 29.96 37.11 -45.39
N PRO A 562 30.03 37.26 -46.74
CA PRO A 562 30.36 36.15 -47.62
C PRO A 562 31.72 35.53 -47.30
N THR A 563 31.72 34.22 -47.02
CA THR A 563 32.94 33.47 -46.68
C THR A 563 34.06 33.66 -47.72
N ASP A 564 35.33 33.50 -47.32
CA ASP A 564 36.53 33.52 -48.18
C ASP A 564 36.35 32.75 -49.52
N ALA A 565 35.57 31.67 -49.50
CA ALA A 565 35.27 30.86 -50.68
C ALA A 565 34.32 31.55 -51.68
N GLU A 566 33.30 32.27 -51.20
CA GLU A 566 32.38 33.03 -52.06
C GLU A 566 32.95 34.39 -52.46
N ALA A 567 33.76 35.00 -51.60
CA ALA A 567 34.61 36.14 -51.95
C ALA A 567 35.52 35.81 -53.15
N ALA A 568 36.16 34.63 -53.14
CA ALA A 568 36.96 34.13 -54.27
C ALA A 568 36.13 33.81 -55.54
N ASN A 569 34.82 33.56 -55.41
CA ASN A 569 33.88 33.40 -56.54
C ASN A 569 33.33 34.74 -57.05
N GLY A 570 33.59 35.85 -56.37
CA GLY A 570 33.16 37.20 -56.75
C GLY A 570 31.88 37.70 -56.08
N SER A 571 31.45 37.07 -54.97
CA SER A 571 30.43 37.62 -54.06
C SER A 571 31.14 38.08 -52.79
N THR A 572 31.50 39.35 -52.68
CA THR A 572 32.22 39.91 -51.52
C THR A 572 31.37 40.86 -50.68
N GLN A 573 30.20 41.27 -51.16
CA GLN A 573 29.31 42.21 -50.46
C GLN A 573 28.85 41.66 -49.09
N PRO A 574 29.25 42.28 -47.96
CA PRO A 574 28.64 42.01 -46.67
C PRO A 574 27.30 42.74 -46.59
N PHE A 575 26.34 42.14 -45.89
CA PHE A 575 25.02 42.71 -45.65
C PHE A 575 24.80 42.95 -44.16
N ILE A 576 24.15 44.06 -43.81
CA ILE A 576 23.53 44.24 -42.50
C ILE A 576 22.03 43.98 -42.60
N ILE A 577 21.51 43.16 -41.70
CA ILE A 577 20.08 42.88 -41.51
C ILE A 577 19.62 43.36 -40.13
N ALA A 578 18.34 43.68 -40.00
CA ALA A 578 17.71 44.03 -38.72
C ALA A 578 16.81 42.89 -38.26
N MET A 579 17.07 42.33 -37.08
CA MET A 579 16.25 41.31 -36.42
C MET A 579 15.64 41.89 -35.15
N PRO A 580 14.33 41.72 -34.87
CA PRO A 580 13.76 42.07 -33.57
C PRO A 580 14.49 41.35 -32.44
N TRP A 581 14.68 42.02 -31.30
CA TRP A 581 15.27 41.43 -30.10
C TRP A 581 14.59 40.11 -29.71
N GLU A 582 13.26 40.08 -29.78
CA GLU A 582 12.40 38.94 -29.44
C GLU A 582 12.33 37.87 -30.56
N ALA A 583 12.95 38.13 -31.72
CA ALA A 583 13.15 37.13 -32.77
C ALA A 583 14.50 36.40 -32.64
N LEU A 584 15.42 36.94 -31.84
CA LEU A 584 16.67 36.29 -31.43
C LEU A 584 16.50 35.46 -30.13
N ASP A 585 15.27 35.43 -29.61
CA ASP A 585 14.82 34.68 -28.43
C ASP A 585 14.00 33.44 -28.86
N TYR A 586 14.18 32.32 -28.15
CA TYR A 586 13.38 31.12 -28.37
C TYR A 586 13.27 30.24 -27.12
N ASP A 587 12.03 29.88 -26.78
CA ASP A 587 11.62 28.86 -25.80
C ASP A 587 12.03 29.06 -24.31
N CYS A 588 12.84 30.07 -23.96
CA CYS A 588 13.24 30.33 -22.57
C CYS A 588 13.21 31.80 -22.11
N VAL A 589 12.33 32.62 -22.71
CA VAL A 589 12.04 34.01 -22.32
C VAL A 589 11.99 34.22 -20.80
N CYS A 590 12.75 35.23 -20.34
CA CYS A 590 12.86 35.72 -18.98
C CYS A 590 12.90 37.25 -18.98
#